data_AF-A0A7V9RFF8-F1
#
_entry.id   AF-A0A7V9RFF8-F1
#
_cell.length_a   1.000
_cell.length_b   1.000
_cell.length_c   1.000
_cell.angle_alpha   90.00
_cell.angle_beta   90.00
_cell.angle_gamma   90.00
#
_symmetry.space_group_name_H-M   'P 1'
#
loop_
_entity.id
_entity.type
_entity.pdbx_description
1 polymer ?
#
loop_
_entity_poly.entity_id
_entity_poly.type
_entity_poly.pdbx_seq_one_letter_code
_entity_poly.pdbx_strand_id
1 'polypeptide(L)'
;MSRFVRLGIASLLLVAACQKGGSDDKKNTQPNPFRTDTGSGSGSAPPRPKAQQVTPPFDIKTPPADAVKTSTGLIYKKMLTNDGGIAAKKNDTVLINYTGWRQSTGETFFTNKGRGQPMPLNLATTAPGFTEAMQLIKKGEKGVLWVPPSIGYKGAPQANAETLVYEVEVIEIQPAPEIPADVGAPPATAQSLKSGIKLVKLKPGTGKEPARYFDTVTFNYTAWDSSGKMFDSTEMRKRPAAVPPFRQAKAMEEMLTSMVAGERVRFWVEATKMANNGKPLPGMPQGVLCYEVEVLSIEKGTAPPPAPANVAAAPADAKKTAKGVSYVVLKAGKGGPKPSATESVKVNYTGWQTDGRMFDSSVVKGQPAEFSLGGVIAGWTDGIQVMSVGDKMRFWIPEELAYKGAPGRPQGMLVFDVELLEIKAAAAKPDAHGKPSAESQPAPSDVAAPPADAKKTEKGVSYKVLKQGPGGPKPKPTDSVTVHYTGWQTNGTMFDSSAKTGKPAKFRLNGVIAGWTDGLQQMSAGDKFRFWIPEELAYPGGQPSGMLVFDVELIEIAGN
;
A
#
# COMPACT_ATOMS: atom_id res chain seq x y z
N MET A 1 -4.68 22.82 18.88
CA MET A 1 -4.93 23.57 17.63
C MET A 1 -3.73 23.44 16.72
N SER A 2 -3.82 22.65 15.66
CA SER A 2 -2.98 22.78 14.46
C SER A 2 -3.64 21.94 13.36
N ARG A 3 -4.16 22.60 12.33
CA ARG A 3 -4.91 22.00 11.23
C ARG A 3 -3.94 21.44 10.20
N PHE A 4 -3.98 20.13 9.99
CA PHE A 4 -3.34 19.48 8.84
C PHE A 4 -4.12 19.83 7.56
N VAL A 5 -3.50 20.59 6.66
CA VAL A 5 -3.98 20.81 5.30
C VAL A 5 -3.50 19.64 4.44
N ARG A 6 -4.42 18.77 4.01
CA ARG A 6 -4.16 17.73 3.00
C ARG A 6 -4.18 18.39 1.62
N LEU A 7 -3.03 18.52 0.97
CA LEU A 7 -2.93 18.81 -0.47
C LEU A 7 -2.97 17.48 -1.23
N GLY A 8 -4.12 17.16 -1.82
CA GLY A 8 -4.25 16.06 -2.77
C GLY A 8 -3.89 16.53 -4.17
N ILE A 9 -2.75 16.08 -4.70
CA ILE A 9 -2.42 16.26 -6.12
C ILE A 9 -2.85 14.98 -6.85
N ALA A 10 -3.91 15.10 -7.63
CA ALA A 10 -4.37 14.05 -8.53
C ALA A 10 -3.49 14.04 -9.79
N SER A 11 -2.71 12.98 -9.98
CA SER A 11 -2.08 12.68 -11.26
C SER A 11 -3.15 12.35 -12.30
N LEU A 12 -3.54 13.33 -13.12
CA LEU A 12 -4.53 13.15 -14.17
C LEU A 12 -3.84 12.57 -15.42
N LEU A 13 -3.95 11.26 -15.59
CA LEU A 13 -3.67 10.58 -16.87
C LEU A 13 -4.67 11.08 -17.92
N LEU A 14 -4.18 11.79 -18.95
CA LEU A 14 -4.93 11.99 -20.19
C LEU A 14 -4.96 10.64 -20.95
N VAL A 15 -6.04 9.89 -20.75
CA VAL A 15 -6.44 8.80 -21.65
C VAL A 15 -7.63 9.32 -22.45
N ALA A 16 -7.45 9.54 -23.74
CA ALA A 16 -8.56 9.70 -24.66
C ALA A 16 -9.28 8.35 -24.77
N ALA A 17 -10.59 8.35 -24.53
CA ALA A 17 -11.41 7.15 -24.47
C ALA A 17 -11.50 6.43 -25.82
N CYS A 18 -11.29 5.11 -25.78
CA CYS A 18 -11.76 4.18 -26.82
C CYS A 18 -13.29 4.12 -26.77
N GLN A 19 -13.96 4.47 -27.86
CA GLN A 19 -15.33 4.02 -28.12
C GLN A 19 -15.25 2.81 -29.07
N LYS A 20 -15.59 1.62 -28.58
CA LYS A 20 -15.88 0.46 -29.43
C LYS A 20 -17.33 0.59 -29.90
N GLY A 21 -17.52 0.72 -31.21
CA GLY A 21 -18.80 0.52 -31.86
C GLY A 21 -19.26 -0.93 -31.70
N GLY A 22 -20.54 -1.09 -31.40
CA GLY A 22 -21.18 -2.39 -31.30
C GLY A 22 -21.43 -3.00 -32.69
N SER A 23 -21.37 -4.31 -32.75
CA SER A 23 -22.06 -5.12 -33.75
C SER A 23 -22.80 -6.22 -32.99
N ASP A 24 -24.11 -6.25 -33.22
CA ASP A 24 -25.06 -7.24 -32.73
C ASP A 24 -24.64 -8.68 -33.03
N ASP A 25 -24.92 -9.59 -32.11
CA ASP A 25 -25.63 -10.81 -32.49
C ASP A 25 -26.34 -11.46 -31.28
N LYS A 26 -27.64 -11.66 -31.46
CA LYS A 26 -28.58 -12.29 -30.52
C LYS A 26 -28.54 -13.81 -30.66
N LYS A 27 -28.67 -14.55 -29.55
CA LYS A 27 -29.54 -15.73 -29.32
C LYS A 27 -29.33 -16.28 -27.89
N ASN A 28 -30.34 -16.20 -27.00
CA ASN A 28 -31.34 -17.23 -26.63
C ASN A 28 -30.71 -18.33 -25.72
N THR A 29 -31.19 -18.75 -24.53
CA THR A 29 -32.53 -18.84 -23.89
C THR A 29 -32.37 -19.06 -22.36
N GLN A 30 -33.34 -18.57 -21.56
CA GLN A 30 -33.59 -18.86 -20.13
C GLN A 30 -34.17 -20.28 -19.85
N PRO A 31 -34.57 -20.71 -18.61
CA PRO A 31 -34.42 -20.14 -17.24
C PRO A 31 -33.89 -21.16 -16.17
N ASN A 32 -33.44 -20.68 -15.00
CA ASN A 32 -33.56 -21.48 -13.76
C ASN A 32 -33.84 -20.51 -12.58
N PRO A 33 -34.88 -20.76 -11.76
CA PRO A 33 -35.39 -19.82 -10.76
C PRO A 33 -34.60 -19.93 -9.45
N PHE A 34 -34.85 -19.02 -8.51
CA PHE A 34 -34.11 -18.82 -7.25
C PHE A 34 -32.87 -17.92 -7.34
N ARG A 35 -33.08 -16.71 -7.90
CA ARG A 35 -32.31 -15.52 -7.52
C ARG A 35 -33.31 -14.47 -7.07
N THR A 36 -33.46 -14.33 -5.75
CA THR A 36 -34.20 -13.21 -5.17
C THR A 36 -33.32 -11.97 -5.17
N ASP A 37 -33.92 -10.89 -5.66
CA ASP A 37 -33.38 -9.54 -5.81
C ASP A 37 -32.74 -8.99 -4.53
N THR A 38 -31.50 -8.53 -4.65
CA THR A 38 -31.03 -7.28 -4.03
C THR A 38 -30.05 -6.63 -5.00
N GLY A 39 -30.40 -5.44 -5.47
CA GLY A 39 -29.89 -4.85 -6.71
C GLY A 39 -28.38 -4.61 -6.77
N SER A 40 -27.73 -5.15 -7.80
CA SER A 40 -26.44 -4.68 -8.28
C SER A 40 -26.66 -3.44 -9.15
N GLY A 41 -26.58 -2.26 -8.55
CA GLY A 41 -26.36 -1.04 -9.34
C GLY A 41 -24.99 -1.13 -10.01
N SER A 42 -24.97 -1.26 -11.33
CA SER A 42 -23.78 -0.94 -12.12
C SER A 42 -23.52 0.55 -11.94
N GLY A 43 -22.70 0.89 -10.94
CA GLY A 43 -22.20 2.23 -10.76
C GLY A 43 -21.31 2.59 -11.94
N SER A 44 -21.90 3.09 -13.02
CA SER A 44 -21.19 3.92 -13.97
C SER A 44 -20.48 5.01 -13.16
N ALA A 45 -19.18 5.20 -13.42
CA ALA A 45 -18.48 6.32 -12.83
C ALA A 45 -19.32 7.59 -13.08
N PRO A 46 -19.54 8.44 -12.07
CA PRO A 46 -20.35 9.64 -12.25
C PRO A 46 -19.82 10.41 -13.46
N PRO A 47 -20.71 10.94 -14.33
CA PRO A 47 -20.28 11.66 -15.52
C PRO A 47 -19.32 12.78 -15.10
N ARG A 48 -18.14 12.82 -15.72
CA ARG A 48 -17.17 13.89 -15.44
C ARG A 48 -17.89 15.23 -15.61
N PRO A 49 -17.66 16.21 -14.71
CA PRO A 49 -18.20 17.55 -14.89
C PRO A 49 -17.83 18.05 -16.30
N LYS A 50 -18.83 18.47 -17.08
CA LYS A 50 -18.58 19.10 -18.38
C LYS A 50 -17.69 20.31 -18.18
N ALA A 51 -16.71 20.51 -19.07
CA ALA A 51 -15.88 21.70 -19.03
C ALA A 51 -16.78 22.95 -19.07
N GLN A 52 -16.42 23.97 -18.27
CA GLN A 52 -17.09 25.27 -18.35
C GLN A 52 -16.98 25.75 -19.79
N GLN A 53 -18.13 26.06 -20.40
CA GLN A 53 -18.14 26.62 -21.75
C GLN A 53 -17.64 28.06 -21.68
N VAL A 54 -16.61 28.34 -22.48
CA VAL A 54 -16.00 29.66 -22.61
C VAL A 54 -16.10 30.03 -24.08
N THR A 55 -16.71 31.18 -24.39
CA THR A 55 -16.76 31.67 -25.77
C THR A 55 -15.35 32.06 -26.24
N PRO A 56 -14.87 31.58 -27.40
CA PRO A 56 -13.61 32.03 -27.96
C PRO A 56 -13.61 33.54 -28.21
N PRO A 57 -12.56 34.28 -27.83
CA PRO A 57 -12.49 35.72 -28.05
C PRO A 57 -12.07 36.12 -29.48
N PHE A 58 -11.91 35.16 -30.39
CA PHE A 58 -11.46 35.34 -31.78
C PHE A 58 -12.06 34.26 -32.69
N ASP A 59 -11.95 34.44 -34.01
CA ASP A 59 -12.34 33.39 -34.97
C ASP A 59 -11.39 32.19 -34.86
N ILE A 60 -11.92 31.07 -34.40
CA ILE A 60 -11.19 29.81 -34.28
C ILE A 60 -11.16 29.03 -35.59
N LYS A 61 -12.08 29.27 -36.53
CA LYS A 61 -12.18 28.49 -37.77
C LYS A 61 -11.08 28.86 -38.74
N THR A 62 -10.75 30.14 -38.81
CA THR A 62 -9.74 30.66 -39.73
C THR A 62 -8.60 31.30 -38.93
N PRO A 63 -7.36 30.76 -38.99
CA PRO A 63 -6.22 31.44 -38.42
C PRO A 63 -6.04 32.83 -39.04
N PRO A 64 -5.66 33.86 -38.24
CA PRO A 64 -5.35 35.19 -38.76
C PRO A 64 -4.26 35.16 -39.84
N ALA A 65 -4.33 36.08 -40.80
CA ALA A 65 -3.36 36.15 -41.91
C ALA A 65 -1.91 36.40 -41.45
N ASP A 66 -1.74 37.05 -40.30
CA ASP A 66 -0.45 37.32 -39.65
C ASP A 66 -0.02 36.22 -38.67
N ALA A 67 -0.74 35.09 -38.60
CA ALA A 67 -0.31 33.93 -37.83
C ALA A 67 0.87 33.22 -38.50
N VAL A 68 1.76 32.67 -37.69
CA VAL A 68 2.96 31.97 -38.15
C VAL A 68 2.67 30.47 -38.23
N LYS A 69 3.02 29.85 -39.35
CA LYS A 69 2.95 28.39 -39.56
C LYS A 69 4.35 27.79 -39.48
N THR A 70 4.55 26.79 -38.64
CA THR A 70 5.82 26.08 -38.49
C THR A 70 5.92 24.91 -39.48
N SER A 71 7.12 24.31 -39.58
CA SER A 71 7.37 23.17 -40.46
C SER A 71 6.61 21.89 -40.07
N THR A 72 6.18 21.76 -38.81
CA THR A 72 5.36 20.62 -38.34
C THR A 72 3.87 20.82 -38.62
N GLY A 73 3.48 22.01 -39.10
CA GLY A 73 2.10 22.37 -39.39
C GLY A 73 1.36 23.05 -38.22
N LEU A 74 2.01 23.26 -37.07
CA LEU A 74 1.48 24.13 -36.02
C LEU A 74 1.27 25.54 -36.58
N ILE A 75 0.11 26.14 -36.31
CA ILE A 75 -0.12 27.57 -36.59
C ILE A 75 -0.29 28.28 -35.25
N TYR A 76 0.40 29.40 -35.05
CA TYR A 76 0.28 30.17 -33.82
C TYR A 76 0.35 31.67 -34.06
N LYS A 77 -0.22 32.43 -33.11
CA LYS A 77 -0.10 33.89 -33.04
C LYS A 77 0.12 34.32 -31.60
N LYS A 78 1.09 35.20 -31.37
CA LYS A 78 1.28 35.83 -30.06
C LYS A 78 0.29 36.98 -29.90
N MET A 79 -0.49 36.94 -28.84
CA MET A 79 -1.47 37.96 -28.47
C MET A 79 -0.90 38.94 -27.44
N LEU A 80 0.07 38.49 -26.65
CA LEU A 80 0.87 39.31 -25.76
C LEU A 80 2.33 38.87 -25.89
N THR A 81 3.22 39.81 -26.14
CA THR A 81 4.66 39.57 -26.24
C THR A 81 5.39 40.02 -24.98
N ASN A 82 6.51 39.37 -24.70
CA ASN A 82 7.42 39.74 -23.63
C ASN A 82 8.84 39.47 -24.12
N ASP A 83 9.49 40.51 -24.66
CA ASP A 83 10.79 40.35 -25.32
C ASP A 83 11.87 39.87 -24.35
N GLY A 84 11.82 40.30 -23.09
CA GLY A 84 12.68 39.83 -22.00
C GLY A 84 12.28 38.49 -21.40
N GLY A 85 11.19 37.87 -21.87
CA GLY A 85 10.72 36.57 -21.42
C GLY A 85 11.66 35.43 -21.82
N ILE A 86 11.81 34.46 -20.93
CA ILE A 86 12.59 33.24 -21.17
C ILE A 86 11.70 32.23 -21.92
N ALA A 87 12.26 31.57 -22.94
CA ALA A 87 11.61 30.47 -23.66
C ALA A 87 11.85 29.13 -22.96
N ALA A 88 10.86 28.24 -22.98
CA ALA A 88 10.99 26.91 -22.41
C ALA A 88 11.88 25.99 -23.28
N LYS A 89 12.59 25.06 -22.63
CA LYS A 89 13.36 23.99 -23.27
C LYS A 89 12.57 22.68 -23.28
N LYS A 90 12.96 21.74 -24.15
CA LYS A 90 12.26 20.47 -24.45
C LYS A 90 11.83 19.65 -23.22
N ASN A 91 12.52 19.77 -22.09
CA ASN A 91 12.26 18.98 -20.88
C ASN A 91 11.61 19.78 -19.73
N ASP A 92 11.48 21.11 -19.87
CA ASP A 92 10.99 21.99 -18.82
C ASP A 92 9.55 21.66 -18.41
N THR A 93 9.17 22.08 -17.21
CA THR A 93 7.76 22.12 -16.81
C THR A 93 7.25 23.54 -16.96
N VAL A 94 6.19 23.71 -17.75
CA VAL A 94 5.59 25.01 -18.05
C VAL A 94 4.24 25.11 -17.36
N LEU A 95 4.04 26.14 -16.55
CA LEU A 95 2.76 26.43 -15.90
C LEU A 95 1.97 27.35 -16.81
N ILE A 96 0.80 26.88 -17.25
CA ILE A 96 -0.04 27.62 -18.20
C ILE A 96 -1.44 27.90 -17.66
N ASN A 97 -1.98 29.05 -18.04
CA ASN A 97 -3.42 29.19 -18.17
C ASN A 97 -3.82 28.83 -19.59
N TYR A 98 -4.94 28.13 -19.75
CA TYR A 98 -5.39 27.72 -21.07
C TYR A 98 -6.89 27.54 -21.16
N THR A 99 -7.40 27.73 -22.38
CA THR A 99 -8.73 27.30 -22.81
C THR A 99 -8.59 26.65 -24.17
N GLY A 100 -9.20 25.48 -24.34
CA GLY A 100 -9.15 24.68 -25.57
C GLY A 100 -10.54 24.49 -26.16
N TRP A 101 -10.65 24.71 -27.47
CA TRP A 101 -11.87 24.60 -28.27
C TRP A 101 -11.71 23.63 -29.43
N ARG A 102 -12.79 22.89 -29.72
CA ARG A 102 -12.93 22.16 -30.98
C ARG A 102 -13.06 23.16 -32.11
N GLN A 103 -12.21 23.08 -33.14
CA GLN A 103 -12.24 24.07 -34.23
C GLN A 103 -13.59 24.08 -34.95
N SER A 104 -14.19 22.90 -35.15
CA SER A 104 -15.44 22.76 -35.91
C SER A 104 -16.65 23.37 -35.19
N THR A 105 -16.78 23.14 -33.88
CA THR A 105 -17.97 23.49 -33.09
C THR A 105 -17.79 24.70 -32.19
N GLY A 106 -16.56 25.05 -31.81
CA GLY A 106 -16.28 26.03 -30.75
C GLY A 106 -16.60 25.55 -29.34
N GLU A 107 -16.94 24.27 -29.17
CA GLU A 107 -17.16 23.68 -27.86
C GLU A 107 -15.85 23.68 -27.04
N THR A 108 -15.93 24.17 -25.80
CA THR A 108 -14.81 24.08 -24.87
C THR A 108 -14.69 22.64 -24.38
N PHE A 109 -13.55 22.00 -24.66
CA PHE A 109 -13.28 20.64 -24.20
C PHE A 109 -12.35 20.62 -22.97
N PHE A 110 -11.55 21.67 -22.75
CA PHE A 110 -10.80 21.89 -21.52
C PHE A 110 -10.57 23.38 -21.24
N THR A 111 -10.57 23.75 -19.97
CA THR A 111 -10.15 25.08 -19.51
C THR A 111 -9.74 25.02 -18.04
N ASN A 112 -8.76 25.83 -17.64
CA ASN A 112 -8.48 26.10 -16.22
C ASN A 112 -8.99 27.49 -15.78
N LYS A 113 -9.67 28.23 -16.67
CA LYS A 113 -10.34 29.49 -16.34
C LYS A 113 -11.36 29.23 -15.23
N GLY A 114 -11.38 30.08 -14.21
CA GLY A 114 -12.24 29.93 -13.02
C GLY A 114 -11.73 28.96 -11.94
N ARG A 115 -10.65 28.19 -12.16
CA ARG A 115 -10.06 27.30 -11.13
C ARG A 115 -8.96 27.95 -10.29
N GLY A 116 -8.41 29.08 -10.75
CA GLY A 116 -7.44 29.90 -10.00
C GLY A 116 -6.02 29.33 -9.87
N GLN A 117 -5.71 28.19 -10.51
CA GLN A 117 -4.37 27.58 -10.47
C GLN A 117 -3.88 27.28 -11.90
N PRO A 118 -2.67 27.74 -12.28
CA PRO A 118 -2.03 27.35 -13.54
C PRO A 118 -1.87 25.83 -13.63
N MET A 119 -2.01 25.28 -14.84
CA MET A 119 -1.79 23.86 -15.10
C MET A 119 -0.31 23.60 -15.39
N PRO A 120 0.36 22.68 -14.66
CA PRO A 120 1.71 22.28 -15.00
C PRO A 120 1.70 21.34 -16.22
N LEU A 121 2.54 21.63 -17.20
CA LEU A 121 2.75 20.86 -18.42
C LEU A 121 4.21 20.43 -18.52
N ASN A 122 4.50 19.13 -18.38
CA ASN A 122 5.85 18.61 -18.54
C ASN A 122 6.16 18.38 -20.03
N LEU A 123 7.03 19.20 -20.60
CA LEU A 123 7.30 19.22 -22.04
C LEU A 123 7.96 17.93 -22.54
N ALA A 124 8.68 17.20 -21.69
CA ALA A 124 9.29 15.93 -22.06
C ALA A 124 8.23 14.83 -22.34
N THR A 125 7.07 14.94 -21.72
CA THR A 125 5.98 13.98 -21.86
C THR A 125 4.77 14.55 -22.58
N THR A 126 4.80 15.79 -23.04
CA THR A 126 3.67 16.42 -23.72
C THR A 126 3.61 16.01 -25.20
N ALA A 127 2.44 16.15 -25.84
CA ALA A 127 2.31 15.89 -27.28
C ALA A 127 3.25 16.80 -28.08
N PRO A 128 3.90 16.32 -29.16
CA PRO A 128 4.94 17.07 -29.86
C PRO A 128 4.55 18.48 -30.27
N GLY A 129 3.33 18.67 -30.81
CA GLY A 129 2.87 20.00 -31.24
C GLY A 129 2.64 20.97 -30.09
N PHE A 130 2.25 20.47 -28.92
CA PHE A 130 2.17 21.29 -27.72
C PHE A 130 3.55 21.62 -27.15
N THR A 131 4.46 20.64 -27.15
CA THR A 131 5.84 20.89 -26.73
C THR A 131 6.45 21.99 -27.60
N GLU A 132 6.35 21.88 -28.92
CA GLU A 132 6.79 22.91 -29.86
C GLU A 132 6.14 24.27 -29.57
N ALA A 133 4.82 24.33 -29.41
CA ALA A 133 4.11 25.56 -29.11
C ALA A 133 4.60 26.25 -27.83
N MET A 134 4.82 25.49 -26.75
CA MET A 134 5.31 26.02 -25.48
C MET A 134 6.76 26.51 -25.53
N GLN A 135 7.56 26.04 -26.48
CA GLN A 135 8.92 26.56 -26.70
C GLN A 135 8.91 27.88 -27.51
N LEU A 136 7.82 28.16 -28.23
CA LEU A 136 7.65 29.39 -29.02
C LEU A 136 7.04 30.55 -28.22
N ILE A 137 6.36 30.24 -27.11
CA ILE A 137 5.71 31.21 -26.20
C ILE A 137 6.55 31.35 -24.94
N LYS A 138 7.10 32.54 -24.71
CA LYS A 138 7.97 32.85 -23.56
C LYS A 138 7.16 33.05 -22.29
N LYS A 139 7.83 32.99 -21.13
CA LYS A 139 7.23 33.38 -19.85
C LYS A 139 6.63 34.78 -19.92
N GLY A 140 5.37 34.92 -19.51
CA GLY A 140 4.59 36.15 -19.56
C GLY A 140 3.92 36.42 -20.91
N GLU A 141 4.14 35.58 -21.92
CA GLU A 141 3.45 35.71 -23.20
C GLU A 141 2.12 34.96 -23.20
N LYS A 142 1.21 35.46 -24.05
CA LYS A 142 -0.06 34.84 -24.35
C LYS A 142 -0.12 34.57 -25.85
N GLY A 143 -0.55 33.38 -26.24
CA GLY A 143 -0.67 32.99 -27.63
C GLY A 143 -1.94 32.20 -27.93
N VAL A 144 -2.26 32.15 -29.21
CA VAL A 144 -3.30 31.29 -29.76
C VAL A 144 -2.64 30.25 -30.66
N LEU A 145 -3.08 29.00 -30.54
CA LEU A 145 -2.52 27.84 -31.23
C LEU A 145 -3.62 27.12 -32.00
N TRP A 146 -3.36 26.75 -33.25
CA TRP A 146 -4.12 25.77 -34.02
C TRP A 146 -3.25 24.54 -34.18
N VAL A 147 -3.60 23.49 -33.43
CA VAL A 147 -2.81 22.26 -33.33
C VAL A 147 -3.48 21.18 -34.18
N PRO A 148 -2.93 20.83 -35.35
CA PRO A 148 -3.53 19.81 -36.20
C PRO A 148 -3.44 18.41 -35.57
N PRO A 149 -4.32 17.48 -35.98
CA PRO A 149 -4.33 16.10 -35.48
C PRO A 149 -2.98 15.37 -35.53
N SER A 150 -2.16 15.66 -36.55
CA SER A 150 -0.85 15.04 -36.75
C SER A 150 0.14 15.28 -35.60
N ILE A 151 -0.03 16.36 -34.84
CA ILE A 151 0.89 16.74 -33.76
C ILE A 151 0.20 16.97 -32.40
N GLY A 152 -1.15 17.01 -32.37
CA GLY A 152 -1.94 17.27 -31.17
C GLY A 152 -2.21 16.06 -30.29
N TYR A 153 -2.02 14.83 -30.80
CA TYR A 153 -2.30 13.59 -30.07
C TYR A 153 -1.03 12.77 -29.85
N LYS A 154 -0.97 12.04 -28.73
CA LYS A 154 0.06 11.00 -28.53
C LYS A 154 -0.35 9.74 -29.30
N GLY A 155 0.41 9.39 -30.34
CA GLY A 155 0.19 8.16 -31.13
C GLY A 155 -0.49 8.43 -32.47
N ALA A 156 -1.04 7.37 -33.10
CA ALA A 156 -1.73 7.50 -34.38
C ALA A 156 -2.95 8.43 -34.24
N PRO A 157 -3.19 9.34 -35.21
CA PRO A 157 -4.38 10.20 -35.20
C PRO A 157 -5.65 9.36 -35.07
N GLN A 158 -6.59 9.81 -34.24
CA GLN A 158 -7.91 9.17 -34.19
C GLN A 158 -8.64 9.37 -35.52
N ALA A 159 -9.45 8.40 -35.94
CA ALA A 159 -10.14 8.43 -37.24
C ALA A 159 -11.01 9.69 -37.48
N ASN A 160 -11.43 10.37 -36.39
CA ASN A 160 -12.21 11.61 -36.41
C ASN A 160 -11.47 12.78 -35.74
N ALA A 161 -10.13 12.75 -35.73
CA ALA A 161 -9.35 13.81 -35.10
C ALA A 161 -9.46 15.11 -35.90
N GLU A 162 -9.88 16.18 -35.22
CA GLU A 162 -9.92 17.54 -35.76
C GLU A 162 -8.76 18.38 -35.21
N THR A 163 -8.51 19.53 -35.85
CA THR A 163 -7.64 20.57 -35.29
C THR A 163 -8.25 21.11 -34.00
N LEU A 164 -7.41 21.24 -32.98
CA LEU A 164 -7.79 21.82 -31.70
C LEU A 164 -7.19 23.22 -31.58
N VAL A 165 -8.00 24.17 -31.13
CA VAL A 165 -7.60 25.57 -30.98
C VAL A 165 -7.43 25.88 -29.51
N TYR A 166 -6.35 26.55 -29.15
CA TYR A 166 -6.06 26.89 -27.76
C TYR A 166 -5.67 28.33 -27.62
N GLU A 167 -6.19 28.97 -26.57
CA GLU A 167 -5.58 30.15 -26.00
C GLU A 167 -4.73 29.68 -24.83
N VAL A 168 -3.47 30.10 -24.79
CA VAL A 168 -2.49 29.71 -23.77
C VAL A 168 -1.75 30.94 -23.27
N GLU A 169 -1.50 31.00 -21.98
CA GLU A 169 -0.66 32.00 -21.34
C GLU A 169 0.39 31.26 -20.51
N VAL A 170 1.66 31.57 -20.73
CA VAL A 170 2.76 30.95 -19.99
C VAL A 170 3.05 31.78 -18.74
N ILE A 171 2.69 31.23 -17.59
CA ILE A 171 2.80 31.91 -16.29
C ILE A 171 4.20 31.77 -15.72
N GLU A 172 4.72 30.54 -15.73
CA GLU A 172 6.01 30.20 -15.14
C GLU A 172 6.67 29.07 -15.91
N ILE A 173 7.99 29.08 -15.96
CA ILE A 173 8.80 27.99 -16.49
C ILE A 173 9.67 27.48 -15.34
N GLN A 174 9.53 26.20 -15.04
CA GLN A 174 10.36 25.46 -14.11
C GLN A 174 11.39 24.70 -14.95
N PRO A 175 12.66 25.15 -14.98
CA PRO A 175 13.67 24.55 -15.84
C PRO A 175 13.91 23.10 -15.42
N ALA A 176 14.08 22.24 -16.42
CA ALA A 176 14.54 20.88 -16.18
C ALA A 176 16.06 20.84 -15.96
N PRO A 177 16.56 19.77 -15.34
CA PRO A 177 18.00 19.52 -15.27
C PRO A 177 18.63 19.54 -16.68
N GLU A 178 19.83 20.10 -16.78
CA GLU A 178 20.57 20.20 -18.03
C GLU A 178 20.83 18.82 -18.63
N ILE A 179 20.70 18.71 -19.96
CA ILE A 179 20.98 17.47 -20.68
C ILE A 179 22.49 17.33 -20.84
N PRO A 180 23.12 16.26 -20.35
CA PRO A 180 24.55 16.03 -20.55
C PRO A 180 24.93 15.95 -22.02
N ALA A 181 26.10 16.49 -22.39
CA ALA A 181 26.61 16.42 -23.77
C ALA A 181 26.82 14.98 -24.27
N ASP A 182 27.13 14.06 -23.36
CA ASP A 182 27.36 12.62 -23.58
C ASP A 182 26.13 11.77 -23.23
N VAL A 183 24.92 12.37 -23.15
CA VAL A 183 23.70 11.64 -22.78
C VAL A 183 23.43 10.43 -23.69
N GLY A 184 23.78 10.53 -24.97
CA GLY A 184 23.51 9.50 -25.97
C GLY A 184 24.43 8.29 -25.91
N ALA A 185 25.65 8.44 -25.41
CA ALA A 185 26.62 7.35 -25.34
C ALA A 185 27.72 7.64 -24.30
N PRO A 186 28.20 6.61 -23.58
CA PRO A 186 29.29 6.77 -22.63
C PRO A 186 30.58 7.24 -23.34
N PRO A 187 31.34 8.19 -22.75
CA PRO A 187 32.62 8.60 -23.30
C PRO A 187 33.64 7.45 -23.21
N ALA A 188 34.71 7.53 -24.00
CA ALA A 188 35.77 6.51 -24.01
C ALA A 188 36.45 6.32 -22.64
N THR A 189 36.42 7.33 -21.78
CA THR A 189 36.97 7.32 -20.41
C THR A 189 36.04 6.66 -19.39
N ALA A 190 34.84 6.25 -19.78
CA ALA A 190 33.86 5.65 -18.87
C ALA A 190 34.36 4.31 -18.31
N GLN A 191 34.27 4.18 -16.99
CA GLN A 191 34.56 2.94 -16.27
C GLN A 191 33.41 1.95 -16.42
N SER A 192 33.63 0.68 -16.05
CA SER A 192 32.61 -0.37 -16.09
C SER A 192 32.37 -0.99 -14.72
N LEU A 193 31.11 -1.17 -14.35
CA LEU A 193 30.69 -2.06 -13.28
C LEU A 193 30.72 -3.53 -13.74
N LYS A 194 30.51 -4.47 -12.82
CA LYS A 194 30.59 -5.91 -13.08
C LYS A 194 29.57 -6.37 -14.11
N SER A 195 28.37 -5.77 -14.11
CA SER A 195 27.36 -6.07 -15.13
C SER A 195 27.61 -5.40 -16.48
N GLY A 196 28.68 -4.62 -16.63
CA GLY A 196 28.99 -3.85 -17.83
C GLY A 196 28.32 -2.48 -17.92
N ILE A 197 27.55 -2.06 -16.89
CA ILE A 197 27.06 -0.68 -16.79
C ILE A 197 28.25 0.28 -16.84
N LYS A 198 28.17 1.30 -17.71
CA LYS A 198 29.23 2.30 -17.86
C LYS A 198 29.00 3.44 -16.88
N LEU A 199 30.08 4.03 -16.37
CA LEU A 199 29.98 5.17 -15.44
C LEU A 199 31.10 6.20 -15.60
N VAL A 200 30.79 7.44 -15.22
CA VAL A 200 31.77 8.52 -15.01
C VAL A 200 31.44 9.23 -13.70
N LYS A 201 32.44 9.43 -12.85
CA LYS A 201 32.29 10.21 -11.61
C LYS A 201 32.32 11.70 -11.95
N LEU A 202 31.24 12.40 -11.62
CA LEU A 202 31.09 13.84 -11.86
C LEU A 202 31.52 14.67 -10.66
N LYS A 203 31.27 14.16 -9.46
CA LYS A 203 31.66 14.77 -8.19
C LYS A 203 32.15 13.68 -7.25
N PRO A 204 33.36 13.82 -6.66
CA PRO A 204 33.83 12.86 -5.66
C PRO A 204 32.93 12.93 -4.42
N GLY A 205 32.67 11.76 -3.83
CA GLY A 205 31.94 11.69 -2.58
C GLY A 205 32.81 12.04 -1.37
N THR A 206 32.14 12.31 -0.25
CA THR A 206 32.76 12.58 1.06
C THR A 206 32.70 11.37 2.00
N GLY A 207 31.87 10.36 1.67
CA GLY A 207 31.76 9.12 2.41
C GLY A 207 32.98 8.21 2.26
N LYS A 208 33.28 7.43 3.30
CA LYS A 208 34.40 6.47 3.32
C LYS A 208 34.06 5.11 2.72
N GLU A 209 32.80 4.69 2.89
CA GLU A 209 32.32 3.37 2.52
C GLU A 209 31.14 3.52 1.54
N PRO A 210 31.05 2.64 0.53
CA PRO A 210 29.89 2.62 -0.35
C PRO A 210 28.67 2.07 0.38
N ALA A 211 27.49 2.34 -0.18
CA ALA A 211 26.25 1.77 0.34
C ALA A 211 26.30 0.24 0.23
N ARG A 212 25.88 -0.45 1.29
CA ARG A 212 25.62 -1.89 1.24
C ARG A 212 24.20 -2.12 0.74
N TYR A 213 23.93 -3.31 0.21
CA TYR A 213 22.64 -3.58 -0.43
C TYR A 213 21.44 -3.39 0.49
N PHE A 214 21.63 -3.44 1.82
CA PHE A 214 20.63 -3.30 2.87
C PHE A 214 20.66 -1.96 3.62
N ASP A 215 21.57 -1.04 3.28
CA ASP A 215 21.56 0.31 3.82
C ASP A 215 20.40 1.10 3.21
N THR A 216 19.90 2.15 3.88
CA THR A 216 18.94 3.07 3.25
C THR A 216 19.73 4.17 2.57
N VAL A 217 19.56 4.30 1.25
CA VAL A 217 20.24 5.32 0.45
C VAL A 217 19.25 6.42 0.11
N THR A 218 19.57 7.64 0.51
CA THR A 218 18.86 8.84 0.07
C THR A 218 19.63 9.47 -1.08
N PHE A 219 18.99 9.63 -2.24
CA PHE A 219 19.65 10.11 -3.45
C PHE A 219 18.72 10.96 -4.32
N ASN A 220 19.33 11.87 -5.08
CA ASN A 220 18.71 12.51 -6.21
C ASN A 220 19.09 11.80 -7.50
N TYR A 221 18.20 11.83 -8.49
CA TYR A 221 18.57 11.41 -9.83
C TYR A 221 17.78 12.14 -10.90
N THR A 222 18.36 12.15 -12.11
CA THR A 222 17.68 12.49 -13.35
C THR A 222 18.00 11.43 -14.40
N ALA A 223 16.99 11.05 -15.18
CA ALA A 223 17.07 9.96 -16.15
C ALA A 223 16.59 10.41 -17.54
N TRP A 224 17.41 10.11 -18.55
CA TRP A 224 17.17 10.44 -19.95
C TRP A 224 17.29 9.21 -20.85
N ASP A 225 16.56 9.21 -21.96
CA ASP A 225 16.90 8.32 -23.08
C ASP A 225 18.12 8.85 -23.86
N SER A 226 18.61 8.07 -24.83
CA SER A 226 19.78 8.43 -25.63
C SER A 226 19.61 9.69 -26.49
N SER A 227 18.37 10.18 -26.67
CA SER A 227 18.09 11.46 -27.36
C SER A 227 18.13 12.68 -26.43
N GLY A 228 18.38 12.47 -25.14
CA GLY A 228 18.30 13.51 -24.11
C GLY A 228 16.88 13.85 -23.69
N LYS A 229 15.88 13.06 -24.06
CA LYS A 229 14.52 13.23 -23.55
C LYS A 229 14.47 12.70 -22.11
N MET A 230 14.16 13.58 -21.18
CA MET A 230 14.03 13.21 -19.77
C MET A 230 12.74 12.41 -19.58
N PHE A 231 12.81 11.28 -18.88
CA PHE A 231 11.62 10.48 -18.56
C PHE A 231 11.38 10.35 -17.06
N ASP A 232 12.37 10.65 -16.22
CA ASP A 232 12.21 10.66 -14.77
C ASP A 232 13.22 11.56 -14.05
N SER A 233 12.84 12.16 -12.91
CA SER A 233 13.73 12.94 -12.04
C SER A 233 13.13 13.13 -10.64
N THR A 234 13.96 13.03 -9.59
CA THR A 234 13.58 13.41 -8.21
C THR A 234 13.44 14.91 -8.02
N GLU A 235 14.20 15.69 -8.80
CA GLU A 235 14.17 17.15 -8.73
C GLU A 235 12.81 17.70 -9.18
N MET A 236 12.26 17.15 -10.27
CA MET A 236 10.88 17.47 -10.69
C MET A 236 9.83 17.08 -9.65
N ARG A 237 10.05 15.98 -8.92
CA ARG A 237 9.16 15.57 -7.81
C ARG A 237 9.38 16.41 -6.54
N LYS A 238 10.37 17.31 -6.54
CA LYS A 238 10.79 18.15 -5.40
C LYS A 238 11.06 17.33 -4.13
N ARG A 239 11.50 16.08 -4.29
CA ARG A 239 11.74 15.16 -3.18
C ARG A 239 12.76 14.08 -3.57
N PRO A 240 13.84 13.89 -2.79
CA PRO A 240 14.78 12.79 -2.99
C PRO A 240 14.11 11.41 -2.88
N ALA A 241 14.70 10.43 -3.54
CA ALA A 241 14.36 9.03 -3.31
C ALA A 241 15.11 8.54 -2.06
N ALA A 242 14.44 7.76 -1.20
CA ALA A 242 15.03 7.17 0.00
C ALA A 242 14.57 5.72 0.12
N VAL A 243 15.46 4.78 -0.22
CA VAL A 243 15.12 3.36 -0.37
C VAL A 243 16.34 2.48 -0.11
N PRO A 244 16.15 1.24 0.38
CA PRO A 244 17.20 0.25 0.34
C PRO A 244 17.54 -0.16 -1.11
N PRO A 245 18.84 -0.29 -1.48
CA PRO A 245 19.24 -0.69 -2.83
C PRO A 245 18.59 -2.00 -3.29
N PHE A 246 18.50 -3.00 -2.41
CA PHE A 246 17.90 -4.30 -2.75
C PHE A 246 16.41 -4.26 -3.13
N ARG A 247 15.71 -3.14 -2.87
CA ARG A 247 14.32 -2.95 -3.31
C ARG A 247 14.20 -2.34 -4.70
N GLN A 248 15.33 -2.07 -5.36
CA GLN A 248 15.39 -1.53 -6.71
C GLN A 248 15.67 -2.63 -7.75
N ALA A 249 15.62 -2.27 -9.03
CA ALA A 249 16.12 -3.12 -10.10
C ALA A 249 17.61 -3.44 -9.88
N LYS A 250 18.07 -4.63 -10.30
CA LYS A 250 19.44 -5.10 -10.06
C LYS A 250 20.51 -4.10 -10.55
N ALA A 251 20.26 -3.43 -11.67
CA ALA A 251 21.16 -2.37 -12.15
C ALA A 251 21.22 -1.15 -11.22
N MET A 252 20.08 -0.65 -10.75
CA MET A 252 20.04 0.47 -9.81
C MET A 252 20.68 0.10 -8.47
N GLU A 253 20.51 -1.14 -8.00
CA GLU A 253 21.23 -1.63 -6.82
C GLU A 253 22.74 -1.59 -7.02
N GLU A 254 23.26 -2.11 -8.14
CA GLU A 254 24.69 -2.09 -8.43
C GLU A 254 25.23 -0.67 -8.54
N MET A 255 24.46 0.25 -9.16
CA MET A 255 24.80 1.67 -9.23
C MET A 255 24.91 2.27 -7.82
N LEU A 256 23.88 2.15 -6.98
CA LEU A 256 23.86 2.73 -5.64
C LEU A 256 24.92 2.12 -4.71
N THR A 257 25.15 0.80 -4.80
CA THR A 257 26.15 0.11 -3.99
C THR A 257 27.59 0.29 -4.51
N SER A 258 27.78 0.91 -5.67
CA SER A 258 29.09 1.37 -6.14
C SER A 258 29.47 2.78 -5.65
N MET A 259 28.52 3.50 -5.03
CA MET A 259 28.65 4.92 -4.68
C MET A 259 28.80 5.13 -3.18
N VAL A 260 29.52 6.20 -2.81
CA VAL A 260 29.62 6.70 -1.43
C VAL A 260 28.77 7.97 -1.23
N ALA A 261 28.54 8.36 0.03
CA ALA A 261 27.78 9.59 0.33
C ALA A 261 28.45 10.85 -0.26
N GLY A 262 27.64 11.75 -0.82
CA GLY A 262 28.06 12.98 -1.50
C GLY A 262 28.54 12.81 -2.94
N GLU A 263 28.66 11.57 -3.43
CA GLU A 263 29.15 11.28 -4.77
C GLU A 263 28.06 11.55 -5.81
N ARG A 264 28.44 12.17 -6.95
CA ARG A 264 27.57 12.29 -8.13
C ARG A 264 28.21 11.52 -9.28
N VAL A 265 27.46 10.58 -9.85
CA VAL A 265 27.93 9.68 -10.90
C VAL A 265 26.92 9.64 -12.03
N ARG A 266 27.41 9.67 -13.26
CA ARG A 266 26.62 9.41 -14.47
C ARG A 266 26.79 7.96 -14.88
N PHE A 267 25.69 7.30 -15.22
CA PHE A 267 25.65 5.90 -15.63
C PHE A 267 24.94 5.75 -16.96
N TRP A 268 25.40 4.80 -17.77
CA TRP A 268 24.71 4.33 -18.98
C TRP A 268 24.34 2.86 -18.80
N VAL A 269 23.04 2.58 -18.86
CA VAL A 269 22.45 1.29 -18.52
C VAL A 269 21.44 0.89 -19.60
N GLU A 270 21.54 -0.35 -20.08
CA GLU A 270 20.52 -0.92 -20.96
C GLU A 270 19.17 -1.00 -20.22
N ALA A 271 18.10 -0.51 -20.85
CA ALA A 271 16.75 -0.49 -20.27
C ALA A 271 16.30 -1.86 -19.77
N THR A 272 16.72 -2.95 -20.44
CA THR A 272 16.43 -4.33 -20.03
C THR A 272 17.01 -4.69 -18.66
N LYS A 273 18.09 -4.03 -18.21
CA LYS A 273 18.68 -4.23 -16.87
C LYS A 273 17.97 -3.42 -15.77
N MET A 274 17.21 -2.41 -16.15
CA MET A 274 16.34 -1.62 -15.26
C MET A 274 14.94 -2.24 -15.10
N ALA A 275 14.67 -3.33 -15.81
CA ALA A 275 13.44 -4.08 -15.71
C ALA A 275 13.32 -4.86 -14.40
N ASN A 276 12.12 -4.92 -13.82
CA ASN A 276 11.83 -5.82 -12.70
C ASN A 276 11.37 -7.17 -13.27
N ASN A 277 12.11 -8.24 -12.96
CA ASN A 277 11.85 -9.59 -13.45
C ASN A 277 11.78 -9.67 -15.00
N GLY A 278 12.64 -8.91 -15.69
CA GLY A 278 12.69 -8.89 -17.16
C GLY A 278 11.56 -8.11 -17.84
N LYS A 279 10.61 -7.53 -17.08
CA LYS A 279 9.56 -6.65 -17.62
C LYS A 279 9.94 -5.18 -17.46
N PRO A 280 10.04 -4.40 -18.55
CA PRO A 280 10.25 -2.96 -18.48
C PRO A 280 9.15 -2.29 -17.66
N LEU A 281 9.50 -1.23 -16.92
CA LEU A 281 8.48 -0.42 -16.25
C LEU A 281 7.58 0.26 -17.30
N PRO A 282 6.26 0.38 -17.07
CA PRO A 282 5.37 1.06 -18.00
C PRO A 282 5.87 2.48 -18.33
N GLY A 283 6.01 2.78 -19.62
CA GLY A 283 6.50 4.08 -20.09
C GLY A 283 8.03 4.27 -20.05
N MET A 284 8.80 3.25 -19.65
CA MET A 284 10.26 3.27 -19.71
C MET A 284 10.73 3.25 -21.18
N PRO A 285 11.67 4.13 -21.58
CA PRO A 285 12.27 4.07 -22.91
C PRO A 285 13.03 2.76 -23.15
N GLN A 286 13.23 2.42 -24.43
CA GLN A 286 14.05 1.28 -24.85
C GLN A 286 15.50 1.70 -25.11
N GLY A 287 16.41 0.74 -25.15
CA GLY A 287 17.83 0.95 -25.42
C GLY A 287 18.60 1.49 -24.22
N VAL A 288 19.71 2.19 -24.48
CA VAL A 288 20.57 2.76 -23.45
C VAL A 288 19.88 3.96 -22.78
N LEU A 289 19.84 3.92 -21.45
CA LEU A 289 19.37 4.99 -20.59
C LEU A 289 20.55 5.66 -19.90
N CYS A 290 20.52 6.98 -19.78
CA CYS A 290 21.50 7.76 -19.04
C CYS A 290 20.89 8.20 -17.70
N TYR A 291 21.54 7.86 -16.60
CA TYR A 291 21.17 8.28 -15.25
C TYR A 291 22.28 9.10 -14.63
N GLU A 292 21.98 10.30 -14.17
CA GLU A 292 22.83 10.98 -13.18
C GLU A 292 22.24 10.75 -11.80
N VAL A 293 23.05 10.22 -10.89
CA VAL A 293 22.66 9.93 -9.51
C VAL A 293 23.59 10.69 -8.57
N GLU A 294 23.03 11.39 -7.59
CA GLU A 294 23.77 11.97 -6.47
C GLU A 294 23.30 11.32 -5.17
N VAL A 295 24.19 10.59 -4.49
CA VAL A 295 23.89 10.03 -3.17
C VAL A 295 24.03 11.13 -2.13
N LEU A 296 22.93 11.49 -1.47
CA LEU A 296 22.90 12.53 -0.45
C LEU A 296 23.33 11.98 0.92
N SER A 297 22.79 10.83 1.32
CA SER A 297 23.13 10.17 2.58
C SER A 297 22.97 8.65 2.48
N ILE A 298 23.71 7.96 3.33
CA ILE A 298 23.63 6.51 3.52
C ILE A 298 23.38 6.26 5.00
N GLU A 299 22.22 5.74 5.34
CA GLU A 299 21.87 5.31 6.68
C GLU A 299 22.18 3.83 6.83
N LYS A 300 23.09 3.49 7.74
CA LYS A 300 23.53 2.11 7.93
C LYS A 300 22.37 1.24 8.41
N GLY A 301 22.00 0.27 7.58
CA GLY A 301 20.99 -0.73 7.91
C GLY A 301 21.57 -1.85 8.77
N THR A 302 20.66 -2.58 9.41
CA THR A 302 20.98 -3.85 10.07
C THR A 302 21.38 -4.86 9.00
N ALA A 303 22.58 -5.45 9.15
CA ALA A 303 23.02 -6.50 8.25
C ALA A 303 22.04 -7.68 8.30
N PRO A 304 21.56 -8.16 7.15
CA PRO A 304 20.66 -9.29 7.12
C PRO A 304 21.38 -10.57 7.55
N PRO A 305 20.64 -11.56 8.09
CA PRO A 305 21.19 -12.89 8.29
C PRO A 305 21.74 -13.44 6.96
N PRO A 306 22.88 -14.16 6.99
CA PRO A 306 23.43 -14.76 5.79
C PRO A 306 22.41 -15.70 5.16
N ALA A 307 22.41 -15.76 3.83
CA ALA A 307 21.60 -16.74 3.11
C ALA A 307 22.00 -18.16 3.56
N PRO A 308 21.02 -19.07 3.74
CA PRO A 308 21.31 -20.45 4.05
C PRO A 308 22.21 -21.16 3.04
N ALA A 309 23.06 -22.08 3.49
CA ALA A 309 23.89 -22.91 2.60
C ALA A 309 23.06 -23.72 1.58
N ASN A 310 21.85 -24.14 1.98
CA ASN A 310 20.88 -24.85 1.14
C ASN A 310 19.76 -23.92 0.62
N VAL A 311 20.05 -22.63 0.39
CA VAL A 311 19.05 -21.70 -0.17
C VAL A 311 18.65 -22.06 -1.61
N ALA A 312 19.54 -22.69 -2.38
CA ALA A 312 19.27 -23.03 -3.76
C ALA A 312 18.22 -24.15 -3.92
N ALA A 313 18.20 -25.13 -3.00
CA ALA A 313 17.29 -26.27 -3.05
C ALA A 313 17.09 -26.90 -1.66
N ALA A 314 15.90 -27.49 -1.45
CA ALA A 314 15.66 -28.30 -0.26
C ALA A 314 16.61 -29.50 -0.24
N PRO A 315 17.19 -29.85 0.92
CA PRO A 315 18.02 -31.04 1.04
C PRO A 315 17.16 -32.31 0.90
N ALA A 316 17.78 -33.44 0.53
CA ALA A 316 17.08 -34.68 0.24
C ALA A 316 16.29 -35.27 1.43
N ASP A 317 16.73 -34.96 2.65
CA ASP A 317 16.11 -35.35 3.92
C ASP A 317 15.03 -34.36 4.40
N ALA A 318 14.71 -33.32 3.63
CA ALA A 318 13.66 -32.38 3.96
C ALA A 318 12.30 -33.08 4.07
N LYS A 319 11.57 -32.79 5.14
CA LYS A 319 10.19 -33.23 5.32
C LYS A 319 9.27 -32.43 4.41
N LYS A 320 8.07 -32.95 4.15
CA LYS A 320 7.03 -32.25 3.38
C LYS A 320 5.77 -32.08 4.20
N THR A 321 5.12 -30.93 4.05
CA THR A 321 3.77 -30.68 4.55
C THR A 321 2.73 -31.34 3.62
N ALA A 322 1.46 -31.30 4.03
CA ALA A 322 0.36 -31.88 3.26
C ALA A 322 0.20 -31.26 1.87
N LYS A 323 0.46 -29.95 1.70
CA LYS A 323 0.36 -29.28 0.39
C LYS A 323 1.68 -29.21 -0.37
N GLY A 324 2.76 -29.80 0.16
CA GLY A 324 4.03 -29.95 -0.56
C GLY A 324 5.10 -28.91 -0.25
N VAL A 325 4.95 -28.09 0.80
CA VAL A 325 6.05 -27.24 1.30
C VAL A 325 7.12 -28.14 1.90
N SER A 326 8.36 -28.02 1.42
CA SER A 326 9.49 -28.77 2.01
C SER A 326 10.03 -28.01 3.20
N TYR A 327 10.43 -28.69 4.27
CA TYR A 327 10.94 -28.04 5.47
C TYR A 327 11.95 -28.88 6.25
N VAL A 328 12.79 -28.18 7.01
CA VAL A 328 13.67 -28.76 8.03
C VAL A 328 13.53 -27.99 9.35
N VAL A 329 13.69 -28.69 10.47
CA VAL A 329 13.72 -28.07 11.80
C VAL A 329 15.15 -27.59 12.06
N LEU A 330 15.33 -26.28 12.20
CA LEU A 330 16.62 -25.68 12.54
C LEU A 330 16.84 -25.66 14.06
N LYS A 331 15.77 -25.44 14.80
CA LYS A 331 15.73 -25.50 16.26
C LYS A 331 14.34 -25.94 16.70
N ALA A 332 14.26 -27.01 17.47
CA ALA A 332 13.00 -27.42 18.09
C ALA A 332 12.69 -26.52 19.30
N GLY A 333 11.44 -26.10 19.41
CA GLY A 333 10.86 -25.50 20.60
C GLY A 333 10.51 -26.56 21.65
N LYS A 334 9.65 -26.21 22.60
CA LYS A 334 9.20 -27.12 23.67
C LYS A 334 8.09 -28.08 23.21
N GLY A 335 7.69 -28.03 21.94
CA GLY A 335 6.44 -28.61 21.46
C GLY A 335 5.23 -27.83 21.95
N GLY A 336 4.03 -28.23 21.53
CA GLY A 336 2.79 -27.60 21.95
C GLY A 336 1.72 -27.56 20.86
N PRO A 337 0.67 -26.74 21.04
CA PRO A 337 -0.36 -26.56 20.02
C PRO A 337 0.26 -25.96 18.76
N LYS A 338 -0.28 -26.38 17.63
CA LYS A 338 0.07 -25.84 16.30
C LYS A 338 -1.04 -24.88 15.87
N PRO A 339 -0.71 -23.76 15.21
CA PRO A 339 -1.72 -22.82 14.79
C PRO A 339 -2.61 -23.46 13.72
N SER A 340 -3.87 -23.04 13.64
CA SER A 340 -4.79 -23.34 12.55
C SER A 340 -4.71 -22.29 11.45
N ALA A 341 -5.16 -22.62 10.23
CA ALA A 341 -5.13 -21.71 9.08
C ALA A 341 -5.87 -20.36 9.28
N THR A 342 -6.76 -20.25 10.27
CA THR A 342 -7.52 -19.02 10.57
C THR A 342 -6.90 -18.17 11.67
N GLU A 343 -5.88 -18.67 12.37
CA GLU A 343 -5.24 -17.96 13.46
C GLU A 343 -4.25 -16.91 12.99
N SER A 344 -3.91 -16.00 13.91
CA SER A 344 -2.80 -15.08 13.69
C SER A 344 -1.58 -15.59 14.44
N VAL A 345 -0.39 -15.32 13.90
CA VAL A 345 0.87 -15.72 14.51
C VAL A 345 1.80 -14.53 14.61
N LYS A 346 2.63 -14.52 15.65
CA LYS A 346 3.78 -13.63 15.77
C LYS A 346 5.03 -14.42 15.46
N VAL A 347 5.83 -13.93 14.51
CA VAL A 347 7.00 -14.64 14.01
C VAL A 347 8.21 -13.72 13.85
N ASN A 348 9.40 -14.27 14.01
CA ASN A 348 10.56 -13.75 13.31
C ASN A 348 10.72 -14.50 11.99
N TYR A 349 11.05 -13.80 10.91
CA TYR A 349 11.34 -14.45 9.65
C TYR A 349 12.39 -13.72 8.83
N THR A 350 13.02 -14.46 7.93
CA THR A 350 13.80 -13.93 6.81
C THR A 350 13.52 -14.77 5.57
N GLY A 351 13.28 -14.12 4.44
CA GLY A 351 12.94 -14.74 3.17
C GLY A 351 13.97 -14.43 2.08
N TRP A 352 14.37 -15.46 1.33
CA TRP A 352 15.34 -15.41 0.24
C TRP A 352 14.80 -16.03 -1.06
N GLN A 353 15.29 -15.52 -2.18
CA GLN A 353 15.26 -16.23 -3.46
C GLN A 353 16.34 -17.32 -3.48
N THR A 354 16.23 -18.28 -4.39
CA THR A 354 17.17 -19.40 -4.51
C THR A 354 18.59 -19.00 -4.92
N ASP A 355 18.78 -17.78 -5.44
CA ASP A 355 20.10 -17.17 -5.68
C ASP A 355 20.74 -16.58 -4.40
N GLY A 356 20.08 -16.74 -3.25
CA GLY A 356 20.55 -16.22 -1.96
C GLY A 356 20.14 -14.76 -1.70
N ARG A 357 19.43 -14.11 -2.62
CA ARG A 357 18.97 -12.74 -2.43
C ARG A 357 17.84 -12.66 -1.41
N MET A 358 18.09 -12.00 -0.28
CA MET A 358 17.03 -11.70 0.68
C MET A 358 16.04 -10.68 0.08
N PHE A 359 14.73 -10.95 0.20
CA PHE A 359 13.69 -10.01 -0.25
C PHE A 359 12.85 -9.43 0.89
N ASP A 360 12.80 -10.09 2.06
CA ASP A 360 12.08 -9.57 3.23
C ASP A 360 12.60 -10.19 4.53
N SER A 361 12.53 -9.44 5.63
CA SER A 361 12.96 -9.90 6.95
C SER A 361 12.35 -9.06 8.07
N SER A 362 11.81 -9.71 9.10
CA SER A 362 11.44 -9.03 10.35
C SER A 362 12.66 -8.75 11.23
N VAL A 363 13.69 -9.61 11.14
CA VAL A 363 14.93 -9.49 11.91
C VAL A 363 15.68 -8.22 11.53
N VAL A 364 15.79 -7.93 10.22
CA VAL A 364 16.38 -6.67 9.73
C VAL A 364 15.59 -5.45 10.18
N LYS A 365 14.26 -5.57 10.26
CA LYS A 365 13.37 -4.50 10.76
C LYS A 365 13.44 -4.32 12.29
N GLY A 366 14.15 -5.20 13.00
CA GLY A 366 14.34 -5.12 14.45
C GLY A 366 13.12 -5.46 15.30
N GLN A 367 12.03 -5.93 14.70
CA GLN A 367 10.81 -6.28 15.43
C GLN A 367 10.09 -7.48 14.81
N PRO A 368 9.50 -8.38 15.63
CA PRO A 368 8.68 -9.47 15.12
C PRO A 368 7.49 -8.97 14.29
N ALA A 369 7.07 -9.81 13.35
CA ALA A 369 5.92 -9.53 12.50
C ALA A 369 4.71 -10.37 12.90
N GLU A 370 3.52 -9.82 12.71
CA GLU A 370 2.26 -10.48 13.00
C GLU A 370 1.47 -10.68 11.71
N PHE A 371 0.97 -11.90 11.51
CA PHE A 371 0.26 -12.28 10.30
C PHE A 371 -0.97 -13.12 10.64
N SER A 372 -2.08 -12.87 9.95
CA SER A 372 -3.16 -13.84 9.86
C SER A 372 -2.77 -14.94 8.86
N LEU A 373 -2.79 -16.21 9.26
CA LEU A 373 -2.40 -17.32 8.40
C LEU A 373 -3.33 -17.47 7.18
N GLY A 374 -4.55 -16.98 7.25
CA GLY A 374 -5.48 -16.95 6.10
C GLY A 374 -5.17 -15.85 5.08
N GLY A 375 -4.35 -14.86 5.44
CA GLY A 375 -4.04 -13.68 4.61
C GLY A 375 -2.63 -13.67 4.00
N VAL A 376 -1.84 -14.72 4.24
CA VAL A 376 -0.48 -14.87 3.71
C VAL A 376 -0.43 -15.84 2.53
N ILE A 377 0.74 -16.00 1.90
CA ILE A 377 0.93 -16.98 0.82
C ILE A 377 0.58 -18.40 1.29
N ALA A 378 0.02 -19.22 0.41
CA ALA A 378 -0.51 -20.54 0.77
C ALA A 378 0.55 -21.45 1.42
N GLY A 379 1.82 -21.31 1.03
CA GLY A 379 2.93 -22.04 1.63
C GLY A 379 3.25 -21.62 3.07
N TRP A 380 3.01 -20.36 3.45
CA TRP A 380 3.10 -19.93 4.85
C TRP A 380 1.94 -20.50 5.67
N THR A 381 0.71 -20.43 5.13
CA THR A 381 -0.46 -21.05 5.78
C THR A 381 -0.18 -22.53 6.03
N ASP A 382 0.33 -23.26 5.04
CA ASP A 382 0.59 -24.70 5.17
C ASP A 382 1.82 -25.03 6.04
N GLY A 383 2.92 -24.30 5.85
CA GLY A 383 4.18 -24.50 6.56
C GLY A 383 4.11 -24.18 8.05
N ILE A 384 3.47 -23.07 8.44
CA ILE A 384 3.44 -22.65 9.84
C ILE A 384 2.52 -23.54 10.68
N GLN A 385 1.50 -24.17 10.08
CA GLN A 385 0.62 -25.14 10.75
C GLN A 385 1.34 -26.43 11.20
N VAL A 386 2.60 -26.68 10.79
CA VAL A 386 3.39 -27.78 11.33
C VAL A 386 4.30 -27.38 12.50
N MET A 387 4.40 -26.09 12.80
CA MET A 387 5.24 -25.52 13.86
C MET A 387 4.51 -25.44 15.21
N SER A 388 5.28 -25.56 16.29
CA SER A 388 4.90 -25.19 17.66
C SER A 388 5.63 -23.90 18.07
N VAL A 389 5.11 -23.21 19.10
CA VAL A 389 5.79 -22.02 19.65
C VAL A 389 7.22 -22.36 20.10
N GLY A 390 8.17 -21.52 19.68
CA GLY A 390 9.60 -21.68 19.91
C GLY A 390 10.33 -22.45 18.80
N ASP A 391 9.62 -23.09 17.87
CA ASP A 391 10.26 -23.73 16.72
C ASP A 391 10.87 -22.67 15.80
N LYS A 392 12.08 -22.97 15.32
CA LYS A 392 12.67 -22.33 14.15
C LYS A 392 12.80 -23.35 13.05
N MET A 393 12.12 -23.12 11.94
CA MET A 393 12.12 -24.00 10.78
C MET A 393 12.53 -23.25 9.52
N ARG A 394 13.12 -23.99 8.57
CA ARG A 394 13.33 -23.51 7.20
C ARG A 394 12.30 -24.13 6.28
N PHE A 395 11.70 -23.32 5.43
CA PHE A 395 10.71 -23.72 4.43
C PHE A 395 11.22 -23.41 3.03
N TRP A 396 11.06 -24.35 2.10
CA TRP A 396 11.17 -24.13 0.66
C TRP A 396 9.76 -24.21 0.08
N ILE A 397 9.26 -23.06 -0.35
CA ILE A 397 7.90 -22.85 -0.82
C ILE A 397 7.92 -22.76 -2.34
N PRO A 398 7.36 -23.74 -3.06
CA PRO A 398 7.21 -23.69 -4.51
C PRO A 398 6.40 -22.48 -4.99
N GLU A 399 6.59 -22.07 -6.25
CA GLU A 399 5.98 -20.85 -6.80
C GLU A 399 4.44 -20.86 -6.75
N GLU A 400 3.86 -22.04 -6.98
CA GLU A 400 2.41 -22.29 -6.94
C GLU A 400 1.81 -22.06 -5.55
N LEU A 401 2.62 -22.15 -4.50
CA LEU A 401 2.23 -21.85 -3.11
C LEU A 401 2.72 -20.48 -2.62
N ALA A 402 3.45 -19.75 -3.46
CA ALA A 402 3.98 -18.42 -3.19
C ALA A 402 3.17 -17.33 -3.93
N TYR A 403 3.83 -16.53 -4.77
CA TYR A 403 3.24 -15.39 -5.48
C TYR A 403 2.72 -15.71 -6.88
N LYS A 404 2.87 -16.96 -7.37
CA LYS A 404 2.32 -17.41 -8.66
C LYS A 404 2.66 -16.50 -9.84
N GLY A 405 3.91 -16.04 -9.92
CA GLY A 405 4.35 -15.16 -11.00
C GLY A 405 3.81 -13.72 -10.97
N ALA A 406 3.21 -13.27 -9.86
CA ALA A 406 2.61 -11.93 -9.77
C ALA A 406 3.65 -10.82 -10.10
N PRO A 407 3.30 -9.84 -10.97
CA PRO A 407 4.22 -8.75 -11.32
C PRO A 407 4.73 -7.98 -10.10
N GLY A 408 6.03 -7.70 -10.05
CA GLY A 408 6.66 -6.96 -8.95
C GLY A 408 6.83 -7.76 -7.64
N ARG A 409 6.49 -9.05 -7.61
CA ARG A 409 6.76 -9.95 -6.48
C ARG A 409 7.98 -10.84 -6.75
N PRO A 410 8.62 -11.41 -5.71
CA PRO A 410 9.58 -12.51 -5.87
C PRO A 410 8.99 -13.64 -6.71
N GLN A 411 9.78 -14.21 -7.61
CA GLN A 411 9.39 -15.27 -8.55
C GLN A 411 10.04 -16.59 -8.16
N GLY A 412 9.48 -17.71 -8.64
CA GLY A 412 10.02 -19.03 -8.40
C GLY A 412 9.88 -19.50 -6.94
N MET A 413 10.69 -20.50 -6.58
CA MET A 413 10.72 -21.04 -5.23
C MET A 413 11.30 -20.01 -4.24
N LEU A 414 10.65 -19.89 -3.08
CA LEU A 414 11.08 -19.00 -2.00
C LEU A 414 11.55 -19.80 -0.80
N VAL A 415 12.63 -19.35 -0.17
CA VAL A 415 13.17 -19.97 1.05
C VAL A 415 12.93 -19.05 2.23
N PHE A 416 12.38 -19.59 3.32
CA PHE A 416 12.13 -18.83 4.54
C PHE A 416 12.71 -19.54 5.75
N ASP A 417 13.43 -18.80 6.58
CA ASP A 417 13.63 -19.18 7.98
C ASP A 417 12.55 -18.48 8.79
N VAL A 418 11.75 -19.24 9.53
CA VAL A 418 10.67 -18.72 10.38
C VAL A 418 10.86 -19.26 11.78
N GLU A 419 10.77 -18.37 12.77
CA GLU A 419 10.70 -18.69 14.18
C GLU A 419 9.31 -18.29 14.70
N LEU A 420 8.55 -19.27 15.19
CA LEU A 420 7.21 -19.04 15.72
C LEU A 420 7.30 -18.58 17.17
N LEU A 421 6.92 -17.34 17.45
CA LEU A 421 7.04 -16.74 18.78
C LEU A 421 5.74 -16.85 19.59
N GLU A 422 4.60 -16.73 18.92
CA GLU A 422 3.29 -16.70 19.55
C GLU A 422 2.21 -17.17 18.57
N ILE A 423 1.24 -17.94 19.06
CA ILE A 423 -0.02 -18.22 18.37
C ILE A 423 -1.07 -17.33 19.02
N LYS A 424 -1.68 -16.46 18.23
CA LYS A 424 -2.78 -15.61 18.65
C LYS A 424 -4.07 -16.29 18.27
N ALA A 425 -4.98 -16.38 19.24
CA ALA A 425 -6.33 -16.87 19.01
C ALA A 425 -6.95 -16.15 17.80
N ALA A 426 -7.66 -16.91 16.97
CA ALA A 426 -8.21 -16.42 15.71
C ALA A 426 -9.01 -15.13 15.95
N ALA A 427 -8.65 -14.07 15.21
CA ALA A 427 -9.54 -12.93 15.10
C ALA A 427 -10.82 -13.44 14.41
N ALA A 428 -11.97 -13.24 15.06
CA ALA A 428 -13.26 -13.63 14.50
C ALA A 428 -13.44 -12.99 13.12
N LYS A 429 -14.01 -13.77 12.19
CA LYS A 429 -14.32 -13.30 10.82
C LYS A 429 -15.13 -11.99 10.89
N PRO A 430 -14.91 -11.04 9.96
CA PRO A 430 -15.87 -9.98 9.75
C PRO A 430 -17.22 -10.63 9.39
N ASP A 431 -18.31 -10.13 9.97
CA ASP A 431 -19.63 -10.47 9.45
C ASP A 431 -19.81 -9.86 8.04
N ALA A 432 -20.91 -10.23 7.39
CA ALA A 432 -21.25 -9.80 6.03
C ALA A 432 -21.38 -8.27 5.84
N HIS A 433 -21.21 -7.48 6.91
CA HIS A 433 -21.38 -6.03 6.92
C HIS A 433 -20.11 -5.26 7.32
N GLY A 434 -18.96 -5.93 7.49
CA GLY A 434 -17.65 -5.28 7.58
C GLY A 434 -17.43 -4.41 8.82
N LYS A 435 -18.16 -4.65 9.91
CA LYS A 435 -17.93 -3.98 11.20
C LYS A 435 -17.08 -4.87 12.12
N PRO A 436 -16.15 -4.33 12.93
CA PRO A 436 -15.47 -5.12 13.96
C PRO A 436 -16.51 -5.64 14.96
N SER A 437 -16.76 -6.96 14.97
CA SER A 437 -17.65 -7.58 15.95
C SER A 437 -16.86 -7.84 17.24
N ALA A 438 -17.26 -7.16 18.30
CA ALA A 438 -16.72 -7.30 19.64
C ALA A 438 -17.37 -8.48 20.40
N GLU A 439 -17.46 -9.64 19.75
CA GLU A 439 -18.19 -10.83 20.25
C GLU A 439 -17.37 -12.13 20.35
N SER A 440 -16.03 -12.10 20.40
CA SER A 440 -15.25 -13.34 20.42
C SER A 440 -14.30 -13.48 21.61
N GLN A 441 -14.83 -13.44 22.83
CA GLN A 441 -14.20 -14.24 23.88
C GLN A 441 -14.72 -15.68 23.75
N PRO A 442 -13.85 -16.67 23.53
CA PRO A 442 -14.28 -18.06 23.44
C PRO A 442 -14.95 -18.46 24.75
N ALA A 443 -16.05 -19.22 24.67
CA ALA A 443 -16.64 -19.81 25.84
C ALA A 443 -15.59 -20.65 26.58
N PRO A 444 -15.53 -20.57 27.90
CA PRO A 444 -14.56 -21.35 28.64
C PRO A 444 -14.86 -22.85 28.52
N SER A 445 -13.83 -23.68 28.67
CA SER A 445 -13.94 -25.14 28.52
C SER A 445 -14.91 -25.79 29.53
N ASP A 446 -15.16 -25.13 30.64
CA ASP A 446 -16.09 -25.53 31.71
C ASP A 446 -17.40 -24.74 31.67
N VAL A 447 -17.78 -24.16 30.53
CA VAL A 447 -19.03 -23.38 30.37
C VAL A 447 -20.29 -24.23 30.60
N ALA A 448 -20.23 -25.55 30.35
CA ALA A 448 -21.41 -26.41 30.43
C ALA A 448 -21.91 -26.63 31.87
N ALA A 449 -20.99 -26.68 32.86
CA ALA A 449 -21.32 -26.92 34.27
C ALA A 449 -20.16 -26.49 35.18
N PRO A 450 -20.43 -26.09 36.44
CA PRO A 450 -19.37 -25.80 37.40
C PRO A 450 -18.49 -27.04 37.64
N PRO A 451 -17.16 -26.91 37.59
CA PRO A 451 -16.26 -28.03 37.87
C PRO A 451 -16.30 -28.41 39.37
N ALA A 452 -15.83 -29.61 39.71
CA ALA A 452 -15.86 -30.12 41.08
C ALA A 452 -15.06 -29.28 42.09
N ASP A 453 -14.08 -28.50 41.62
CA ASP A 453 -13.28 -27.59 42.42
C ASP A 453 -13.90 -26.18 42.58
N ALA A 454 -15.09 -25.95 42.02
CA ALA A 454 -15.80 -24.68 42.18
C ALA A 454 -16.28 -24.49 43.62
N LYS A 455 -16.06 -23.30 44.16
CA LYS A 455 -16.60 -22.88 45.45
C LYS A 455 -18.06 -22.46 45.27
N LYS A 456 -18.85 -22.46 46.33
CA LYS A 456 -20.26 -22.06 46.29
C LYS A 456 -20.54 -20.99 47.35
N THR A 457 -21.29 -19.96 46.98
CA THR A 457 -21.78 -18.95 47.92
C THR A 457 -22.94 -19.48 48.75
N GLU A 458 -23.30 -18.79 49.83
CA GLU A 458 -24.44 -19.16 50.68
C GLU A 458 -25.76 -19.19 49.90
N LYS A 459 -25.95 -18.29 48.92
CA LYS A 459 -27.17 -18.25 48.09
C LYS A 459 -27.13 -19.19 46.90
N GLY A 460 -25.99 -19.82 46.64
CA GLY A 460 -25.89 -20.93 45.69
C GLY A 460 -25.22 -20.62 44.35
N VAL A 461 -24.58 -19.47 44.20
CA VAL A 461 -23.72 -19.16 43.04
C VAL A 461 -22.43 -19.98 43.15
N SER A 462 -22.14 -20.79 42.13
CA SER A 462 -20.85 -21.48 42.04
C SER A 462 -19.82 -20.56 41.40
N TYR A 463 -18.58 -20.57 41.88
CA TYR A 463 -17.52 -19.71 41.35
C TYR A 463 -16.13 -20.33 41.42
N LYS A 464 -15.25 -19.85 40.55
CA LYS A 464 -13.83 -20.21 40.48
C LYS A 464 -12.98 -18.95 40.34
N VAL A 465 -11.92 -18.87 41.13
CA VAL A 465 -10.93 -17.78 41.01
C VAL A 465 -10.07 -18.06 39.78
N LEU A 466 -10.14 -17.18 38.78
CA LEU A 466 -9.28 -17.26 37.59
C LEU A 466 -7.98 -16.47 37.78
N LYS A 467 -8.07 -15.35 38.50
CA LYS A 467 -6.94 -14.52 38.91
C LYS A 467 -7.26 -13.88 40.25
N GLN A 468 -6.34 -14.03 41.21
CA GLN A 468 -6.40 -13.31 42.48
C GLN A 468 -5.73 -11.94 42.30
N GLY A 469 -6.44 -10.89 42.66
CA GLY A 469 -5.93 -9.52 42.79
C GLY A 469 -5.17 -9.33 44.10
N PRO A 470 -4.76 -8.08 44.42
CA PRO A 470 -3.99 -7.76 45.62
C PRO A 470 -4.73 -7.98 46.95
N GLY A 471 -6.02 -8.33 46.90
CA GLY A 471 -6.92 -8.34 48.05
C GLY A 471 -7.41 -6.93 48.40
N GLY A 472 -8.43 -6.83 49.25
CA GLY A 472 -9.00 -5.55 49.62
C GLY A 472 -10.43 -5.66 50.15
N PRO A 473 -11.14 -4.52 50.27
CA PRO A 473 -12.54 -4.53 50.64
C PRO A 473 -13.37 -5.27 49.58
N LYS A 474 -14.39 -5.97 50.05
CA LYS A 474 -15.42 -6.60 49.21
C LYS A 474 -16.60 -5.64 49.06
N PRO A 475 -17.24 -5.55 47.88
CA PRO A 475 -18.35 -4.62 47.68
C PRO A 475 -19.55 -5.02 48.56
N LYS A 476 -20.33 -4.05 49.03
CA LYS A 476 -21.62 -4.26 49.68
C LYS A 476 -22.74 -4.37 48.65
N PRO A 477 -23.91 -4.97 48.97
CA PRO A 477 -25.03 -5.10 48.03
C PRO A 477 -25.51 -3.76 47.41
N THR A 478 -25.25 -2.63 48.06
CA THR A 478 -25.65 -1.29 47.60
C THR A 478 -24.57 -0.54 46.84
N ASP A 479 -23.35 -1.07 46.78
CA ASP A 479 -22.22 -0.38 46.16
C ASP A 479 -22.34 -0.38 44.62
N SER A 480 -21.62 0.56 43.99
CA SER A 480 -21.41 0.53 42.55
C SER A 480 -20.07 -0.12 42.23
N VAL A 481 -20.06 -0.99 41.22
CA VAL A 481 -18.84 -1.67 40.76
C VAL A 481 -18.57 -1.34 39.30
N THR A 482 -17.29 -1.22 38.95
CA THR A 482 -16.82 -1.14 37.57
C THR A 482 -16.18 -2.47 37.20
N VAL A 483 -16.65 -3.12 36.13
CA VAL A 483 -16.20 -4.46 35.75
C VAL A 483 -15.93 -4.59 34.27
N HIS A 484 -14.99 -5.45 33.91
CA HIS A 484 -15.01 -6.13 32.63
C HIS A 484 -15.70 -7.47 32.78
N TYR A 485 -16.65 -7.78 31.91
CA TYR A 485 -17.34 -9.07 31.93
C TYR A 485 -17.64 -9.60 30.54
N THR A 486 -17.82 -10.91 30.48
CA THR A 486 -18.43 -11.64 29.36
C THR A 486 -19.33 -12.74 29.93
N GLY A 487 -20.52 -12.92 29.34
CA GLY A 487 -21.53 -13.89 29.74
C GLY A 487 -21.91 -14.86 28.63
N TRP A 488 -22.05 -16.15 28.98
CA TRP A 488 -22.42 -17.26 28.10
C TRP A 488 -23.57 -18.10 28.66
N GLN A 489 -24.34 -18.72 27.78
CA GLN A 489 -25.19 -19.87 28.09
C GLN A 489 -24.32 -21.14 28.21
N THR A 490 -24.83 -22.19 28.86
CA THR A 490 -24.10 -23.46 29.05
C THR A 490 -23.74 -24.19 27.75
N ASN A 491 -24.43 -23.89 26.65
CA ASN A 491 -24.09 -24.38 25.31
C ASN A 491 -22.91 -23.61 24.66
N GLY A 492 -22.30 -22.66 25.37
CA GLY A 492 -21.18 -21.84 24.90
C GLY A 492 -21.60 -20.60 24.08
N THR A 493 -22.89 -20.34 23.91
CA THR A 493 -23.36 -19.13 23.22
C THR A 493 -23.18 -17.91 24.12
N MET A 494 -22.27 -17.01 23.72
CA MET A 494 -22.08 -15.73 24.39
C MET A 494 -23.30 -14.84 24.14
N PHE A 495 -23.90 -14.28 25.20
CA PHE A 495 -25.07 -13.40 25.06
C PHE A 495 -24.75 -11.94 25.38
N ASP A 496 -23.77 -11.68 26.26
CA ASP A 496 -23.41 -10.30 26.62
C ASP A 496 -21.92 -10.14 26.97
N SER A 497 -21.38 -8.94 26.73
CA SER A 497 -20.00 -8.61 27.11
C SER A 497 -19.77 -7.10 27.16
N SER A 498 -19.06 -6.63 28.18
CA SER A 498 -18.51 -5.27 28.23
C SER A 498 -17.59 -4.96 27.03
N ALA A 499 -16.96 -5.99 26.45
CA ALA A 499 -16.11 -5.85 25.27
C ALA A 499 -16.88 -5.28 24.07
N LYS A 500 -18.20 -5.50 23.98
CA LYS A 500 -19.07 -4.95 22.92
C LYS A 500 -18.94 -3.43 22.78
N THR A 501 -18.67 -2.73 23.89
CA THR A 501 -18.51 -1.27 23.94
C THR A 501 -17.06 -0.82 24.07
N GLY A 502 -16.12 -1.75 24.21
CA GLY A 502 -14.69 -1.50 24.40
C GLY A 502 -14.33 -0.81 25.72
N LYS A 503 -15.27 -0.71 26.68
CA LYS A 503 -15.09 -0.03 27.96
C LYS A 503 -15.62 -0.89 29.12
N PRO A 504 -15.05 -0.77 30.33
CA PRO A 504 -15.65 -1.35 31.52
C PRO A 504 -17.09 -0.87 31.71
N ALA A 505 -17.95 -1.76 32.20
CA ALA A 505 -19.33 -1.45 32.53
C ALA A 505 -19.45 -1.13 34.03
N LYS A 506 -20.26 -0.12 34.36
CA LYS A 506 -20.53 0.26 35.75
C LYS A 506 -21.95 -0.15 36.14
N PHE A 507 -22.08 -0.88 37.23
CA PHE A 507 -23.36 -1.39 37.74
C PHE A 507 -23.55 -1.04 39.21
N ARG A 508 -24.79 -0.78 39.63
CA ARG A 508 -25.17 -0.83 41.05
C ARG A 508 -25.54 -2.27 41.40
N LEU A 509 -24.95 -2.83 42.45
CA LEU A 509 -25.10 -4.26 42.76
C LEU A 509 -26.55 -4.64 43.13
N ASN A 510 -27.36 -3.71 43.62
CA ASN A 510 -28.78 -3.93 43.89
C ASN A 510 -29.68 -3.72 42.65
N GLY A 511 -29.11 -3.42 41.49
CA GLY A 511 -29.82 -3.21 40.22
C GLY A 511 -29.49 -4.24 39.14
N VAL A 512 -28.78 -5.32 39.48
CA VAL A 512 -28.41 -6.43 38.58
C VAL A 512 -29.02 -7.74 39.07
N ILE A 513 -28.85 -8.82 38.30
CA ILE A 513 -29.35 -10.15 38.67
C ILE A 513 -28.81 -10.59 40.05
N ALA A 514 -29.63 -11.31 40.81
CA ALA A 514 -29.33 -11.68 42.19
C ALA A 514 -28.00 -12.45 42.33
N GLY A 515 -27.64 -13.26 41.33
CA GLY A 515 -26.38 -13.98 41.30
C GLY A 515 -25.15 -13.07 41.14
N TRP A 516 -25.27 -11.93 40.45
CA TRP A 516 -24.21 -10.92 40.43
C TRP A 516 -24.12 -10.18 41.75
N THR A 517 -25.25 -9.80 42.34
CA THR A 517 -25.28 -9.20 43.68
C THR A 517 -24.60 -10.09 44.70
N ASP A 518 -24.84 -11.41 44.67
CA ASP A 518 -24.25 -12.37 45.60
C ASP A 518 -22.79 -12.72 45.26
N GLY A 519 -22.51 -13.06 44.01
CA GLY A 519 -21.19 -13.52 43.56
C GLY A 519 -20.10 -12.44 43.65
N LEU A 520 -20.41 -11.19 43.30
CA LEU A 520 -19.40 -10.11 43.30
C LEU A 520 -18.97 -9.69 44.71
N GLN A 521 -19.78 -9.98 45.74
CA GLN A 521 -19.38 -9.78 47.14
C GLN A 521 -18.27 -10.75 47.58
N GLN A 522 -17.90 -11.74 46.75
CA GLN A 522 -16.74 -12.60 47.00
C GLN A 522 -15.42 -12.02 46.49
N MET A 523 -15.48 -10.97 45.67
CA MET A 523 -14.33 -10.39 44.96
C MET A 523 -13.80 -9.12 45.65
N SER A 524 -12.51 -8.86 45.47
CA SER A 524 -11.83 -7.57 45.68
C SER A 524 -11.44 -6.94 44.35
N ALA A 525 -11.16 -5.63 44.32
CA ALA A 525 -10.64 -4.99 43.11
C ALA A 525 -9.34 -5.68 42.61
N GLY A 526 -9.27 -5.94 41.31
CA GLY A 526 -8.21 -6.69 40.64
C GLY A 526 -8.47 -8.21 40.54
N ASP A 527 -9.48 -8.76 41.21
CA ASP A 527 -9.86 -10.16 41.07
C ASP A 527 -10.52 -10.41 39.72
N LYS A 528 -10.30 -11.61 39.16
CA LYS A 528 -11.07 -12.14 38.04
C LYS A 528 -11.63 -13.51 38.38
N PHE A 529 -12.95 -13.63 38.42
CA PHE A 529 -13.66 -14.85 38.80
C PHE A 529 -14.51 -15.35 37.63
N ARG A 530 -14.74 -16.66 37.60
CA ARG A 530 -15.79 -17.31 36.81
C ARG A 530 -16.97 -17.62 37.72
N PHE A 531 -18.19 -17.32 37.29
CA PHE A 531 -19.43 -17.61 37.99
C PHE A 531 -20.32 -18.51 37.15
N TRP A 532 -20.95 -19.51 37.76
CA TRP A 532 -22.07 -20.27 37.23
C TRP A 532 -23.29 -19.94 38.08
N ILE A 533 -24.23 -19.22 37.49
CA ILE A 533 -25.39 -18.64 38.16
C ILE A 533 -26.62 -19.46 37.75
N PRO A 534 -27.24 -20.22 38.68
CA PRO A 534 -28.49 -20.93 38.43
C PRO A 534 -29.60 -20.00 37.93
N GLU A 535 -30.56 -20.53 37.19
CA GLU A 535 -31.62 -19.74 36.55
C GLU A 535 -32.41 -18.89 37.56
N GLU A 536 -32.70 -19.46 38.73
CA GLU A 536 -33.39 -18.80 39.85
C GLU A 536 -32.67 -17.54 40.38
N LEU A 537 -31.35 -17.43 40.16
CA LEU A 537 -30.53 -16.26 40.52
C LEU A 537 -30.15 -15.39 39.32
N ALA A 538 -30.56 -15.79 38.11
CA ALA A 538 -30.36 -15.08 36.86
C ALA A 538 -31.69 -14.47 36.37
N TYR A 539 -32.39 -15.16 35.46
CA TYR A 539 -33.67 -14.72 34.88
C TYR A 539 -34.72 -15.84 35.00
N PRO A 540 -35.40 -15.98 36.16
CA PRO A 540 -36.39 -17.04 36.37
C PRO A 540 -37.52 -16.98 35.32
N GLY A 541 -37.62 -17.98 34.44
CA GLY A 541 -38.62 -18.01 33.36
C GLY A 541 -38.41 -16.92 32.29
N GLY A 542 -37.26 -16.27 32.28
CA GLY A 542 -36.88 -15.20 31.35
C GLY A 542 -35.92 -15.66 30.25
N GLN A 543 -35.34 -14.69 29.53
CA GLN A 543 -34.31 -14.93 28.52
C GLN A 543 -33.05 -14.09 28.81
N PRO A 544 -31.84 -14.66 28.73
CA PRO A 544 -31.54 -16.06 28.41
C PRO A 544 -31.99 -17.03 29.51
N SER A 545 -32.55 -18.19 29.13
CA SER A 545 -33.05 -19.22 30.05
C SER A 545 -31.96 -20.17 30.53
N GLY A 546 -32.14 -20.76 31.71
CA GLY A 546 -31.20 -21.71 32.30
C GLY A 546 -30.02 -21.06 33.02
N MET A 547 -29.03 -21.89 33.37
CA MET A 547 -27.82 -21.43 34.06
C MET A 547 -26.96 -20.55 33.15
N LEU A 548 -26.47 -19.43 33.69
CA LEU A 548 -25.60 -18.50 32.99
C LEU A 548 -24.18 -18.55 33.54
N VAL A 549 -23.20 -18.44 32.66
CA VAL A 549 -21.77 -18.45 33.02
C VAL A 549 -21.16 -17.10 32.72
N PHE A 550 -20.43 -16.52 33.68
CA PHE A 550 -19.79 -15.23 33.52
C PHE A 550 -18.32 -15.29 33.92
N ASP A 551 -17.46 -14.70 33.10
CA ASP A 551 -16.13 -14.27 33.54
C ASP A 551 -16.23 -12.78 33.88
N VAL A 552 -15.88 -12.41 35.11
CA VAL A 552 -15.92 -11.03 35.58
C VAL A 552 -14.58 -10.66 36.18
N GLU A 553 -14.02 -9.55 35.72
CA GLU A 553 -12.87 -8.86 36.32
C GLU A 553 -13.38 -7.61 37.02
N LEU A 554 -13.21 -7.56 38.35
CA LEU A 554 -13.63 -6.43 39.16
C LEU A 554 -12.53 -5.38 39.14
N ILE A 555 -12.81 -4.22 38.55
CA ILE A 555 -11.81 -3.15 38.38
C ILE A 555 -11.84 -2.21 39.59
N GLU A 556 -13.03 -1.82 40.01
CA GLU A 556 -13.22 -0.78 41.02
C GLU A 556 -14.50 -1.02 41.82
N ILE A 557 -14.44 -0.66 43.11
CA ILE A 557 -15.59 -0.59 44.00
C ILE A 557 -15.75 0.88 44.39
N ALA A 558 -16.84 1.50 43.95
CA ALA A 558 -17.24 2.82 44.39
C ALA A 558 -18.26 2.65 45.52
N GLY A 559 -17.82 2.93 46.75
CA GLY A 559 -18.71 3.08 47.90
C GLY A 559 -19.69 4.21 47.64
N ASN A 560 -20.92 4.04 48.11
CA ASN A 560 -21.98 5.03 47.93
C ASN A 560 -21.70 6.35 48.65
#